data_AF-A0A1V3L0P7-F1
#
_entry.id   AF-A0A1V3L0P7-F1
#
_cell.length_a   1.000
_cell.length_b   1.000
_cell.length_c   1.000
_cell.angle_alpha   90.00
_cell.angle_beta   90.00
_cell.angle_gamma   90.00
#
_symmetry.space_group_name_H-M   'P 1'
#
loop_
_entity.id
_entity.type
_entity.pdbx_description
1 polymer ?
#
loop_
_entity_poly.entity_id
_entity_poly.type
_entity_poly.pdbx_seq_one_letter_code
_entity_poly.pdbx_strand_id
1 'polypeptide(L)'
;MIKFNLEQALQGAPVRLNNGFKAYIFADVSNLAPGDLYPLMGGYAYEVRTFNGEPRKFVFGELRWTEKGENDRLNTHFNIQGMWED
;
A
#
# COMPACT_ATOMS: atom_id res chain seq x y z
N MET A 1 -2.50 14.75 10.41
CA MET A 1 -1.97 13.39 10.13
C MET A 1 -2.46 12.43 11.20
N ILE A 2 -3.47 11.62 10.85
CA ILE A 2 -3.99 10.54 11.68
C ILE A 2 -2.95 9.41 11.76
N LYS A 3 -2.65 8.94 12.97
CA LYS A 3 -1.73 7.82 13.22
C LYS A 3 -2.25 6.55 12.52
N PHE A 4 -1.34 5.76 11.94
CA PHE A 4 -1.70 4.49 11.32
C PHE A 4 -2.48 3.59 12.29
N ASN A 5 -3.60 3.06 11.80
CA ASN A 5 -4.46 2.09 12.46
C ASN A 5 -4.73 0.91 11.52
N LEU A 6 -4.16 -0.24 11.86
CA LEU A 6 -4.25 -1.45 11.05
C LEU A 6 -5.69 -1.98 10.93
N GLU A 7 -6.45 -1.97 12.01
CA GLU A 7 -7.82 -2.48 12.04
C GLU A 7 -8.71 -1.69 11.07
N GLN A 8 -8.61 -0.36 11.09
CA GLN A 8 -9.32 0.50 10.15
C GLN A 8 -8.87 0.25 8.71
N ALA A 9 -7.56 0.10 8.47
CA ALA A 9 -7.03 -0.15 7.14
C ALA A 9 -7.51 -1.49 6.56
N LEU A 10 -7.58 -2.55 7.37
CA LEU A 10 -8.13 -3.85 6.98
C LEU A 10 -9.64 -3.82 6.71
N GLN A 11 -10.37 -2.85 7.28
CA GLN A 11 -11.77 -2.57 6.95
C GLN A 11 -11.93 -1.74 5.66
N GLY A 12 -10.84 -1.46 4.95
CA GLY A 12 -10.84 -0.74 3.68
C GLY A 12 -10.58 0.77 3.79
N ALA A 13 -10.26 1.29 4.98
CA ALA A 13 -9.87 2.69 5.12
C ALA A 13 -8.51 2.94 4.42
N PRO A 14 -8.38 3.98 3.60
CA PRO A 14 -7.13 4.27 2.91
C PRO A 14 -6.03 4.72 3.87
N VAL A 15 -4.78 4.40 3.50
CA VAL A 15 -3.57 4.85 4.19
C VAL A 15 -2.78 5.81 3.31
N ARG A 16 -1.95 6.64 3.95
CA ARG A 16 -1.02 7.56 3.30
C ARG A 16 0.39 7.01 3.37
N LEU A 17 1.05 6.91 2.22
CA LEU A 17 2.45 6.52 2.13
C LEU A 17 3.37 7.75 2.33
N ASN A 18 4.64 7.52 2.70
CA ASN A 18 5.63 8.59 2.88
C ASN A 18 5.84 9.45 1.63
N ASN A 19 5.66 8.87 0.44
CA ASN A 19 5.72 9.60 -0.85
C ASN A 19 4.41 10.35 -1.19
N GLY A 20 3.42 10.37 -0.29
CA GLY A 20 2.16 11.08 -0.45
C GLY A 20 1.09 10.33 -1.23
N PHE A 21 1.35 9.10 -1.69
CA PHE A 21 0.34 8.31 -2.40
C PHE A 21 -0.70 7.72 -1.43
N LYS A 22 -1.93 7.60 -1.95
CA LYS A 22 -3.02 6.85 -1.31
C LYS A 22 -2.84 5.37 -1.60
N ALA A 23 -2.91 4.55 -0.56
CA ALA A 23 -2.82 3.10 -0.65
C ALA A 23 -3.95 2.42 0.12
N TYR A 24 -4.18 1.15 -0.19
CA TYR A 24 -5.15 0.29 0.46
C TYR A 24 -4.47 -1.00 0.90
N ILE A 25 -4.84 -1.50 2.08
CA ILE A 25 -4.33 -2.75 2.64
C ILE A 25 -5.39 -3.84 2.45
N PHE A 26 -4.96 -5.03 2.05
CA PHE A 26 -5.75 -6.24 2.04
C PHE A 26 -4.89 -7.44 2.45
N ALA A 27 -5.45 -8.37 3.20
CA ALA A 27 -4.77 -9.62 3.49
C ALA A 27 -4.95 -10.59 2.33
N ASP A 28 -3.86 -11.01 1.69
CA ASP A 28 -3.89 -12.14 0.76
C ASP A 28 -3.49 -13.42 1.51
N VAL A 29 -4.48 -14.25 1.81
CA VAL A 29 -4.31 -15.54 2.47
C VAL A 29 -4.09 -16.69 1.48
N SER A 30 -4.15 -16.43 0.17
CA SER A 30 -4.13 -17.46 -0.87
C SER A 30 -2.72 -17.94 -1.23
N ASN A 31 -1.68 -17.16 -0.91
CA ASN A 31 -0.30 -17.39 -1.35
C ASN A 31 0.72 -17.37 -0.20
N LEU A 32 0.30 -17.81 0.99
CA LEU A 32 1.14 -17.89 2.19
C LEU A 32 1.88 -19.24 2.24
N ALA A 33 3.21 -19.23 2.26
CA ALA A 33 3.97 -20.43 2.58
C ALA A 33 3.88 -20.70 4.10
N PRO A 34 3.86 -21.97 4.55
CA PRO A 34 3.92 -22.28 5.96
C PRO A 34 5.17 -21.66 6.62
N GLY A 35 4.97 -20.73 7.56
CA GLY A 35 6.05 -20.03 8.26
C GLY A 35 6.29 -18.58 7.80
N ASP A 36 5.62 -18.12 6.74
CA ASP A 36 5.63 -16.69 6.40
C ASP A 36 4.89 -15.89 7.48
N LEU A 37 5.59 -14.92 8.07
CA LEU A 37 4.96 -13.89 8.89
C LEU A 37 4.06 -13.08 7.96
N TYR A 38 2.73 -13.14 8.17
CA TYR A 38 1.71 -12.45 7.37
C TYR A 38 2.20 -11.11 6.80
N PRO A 39 2.61 -11.02 5.52
CA PRO A 39 2.84 -9.72 4.94
C PRO A 39 1.47 -9.09 4.74
N LEU A 40 1.19 -7.97 5.41
CA LEU A 40 0.05 -7.15 5.03
C LEU A 40 0.28 -6.75 3.57
N MET A 41 -0.55 -7.27 2.68
CA MET A 41 -0.45 -6.93 1.27
C MET A 41 -1.31 -5.71 0.98
N GLY A 42 -1.04 -5.09 -0.14
CA GLY A 42 -1.87 -4.04 -0.64
C GLY A 42 -1.17 -3.31 -1.75
N GLY A 43 -1.60 -2.08 -1.99
CA GLY A 43 -0.99 -1.32 -3.05
C GLY A 43 -1.54 0.08 -3.18
N TYR A 44 -0.91 0.80 -4.09
CA TYR A 44 -1.27 2.16 -4.45
C TYR A 44 -1.60 2.20 -5.93
N ALA A 45 -2.64 2.95 -6.27
CA ALA A 45 -2.91 3.28 -7.65
C ALA A 45 -2.04 4.47 -8.05
N TYR A 46 -1.40 4.39 -9.21
CA TYR A 46 -0.71 5.52 -9.83
C TYR A 46 -1.07 5.63 -11.31
N GLU A 47 -1.11 6.87 -11.79
CA GLU A 47 -1.30 7.16 -13.20
C GLU A 47 0.05 7.17 -13.91
N VAL A 48 0.20 6.34 -14.94
CA VAL A 48 1.32 6.44 -15.88
C VAL A 48 0.91 7.36 -17.02
N ARG A 49 1.66 8.44 -17.19
CA ARG A 49 1.58 9.28 -18.40
C ARG A 49 2.50 8.68 -19.45
N THR A 50 1.90 8.14 -20.49
CA THR A 50 2.59 7.68 -21.69
C THR A 50 2.93 8.89 -22.57
N PHE A 51 4.18 8.95 -23.06
CA PHE A 51 4.62 10.04 -23.94
C PHE A 51 3.97 9.99 -25.33
N ASN A 52 3.31 8.89 -25.67
CA ASN A 52 2.94 8.54 -27.05
C ASN A 52 1.44 8.80 -27.35
N GLY A 53 0.72 9.51 -26.48
CA GLY A 53 -0.71 9.79 -26.66
C GLY A 53 -1.64 8.64 -26.27
N GLU A 54 -1.11 7.55 -25.70
CA GLU A 54 -1.93 6.47 -25.13
C GLU A 54 -2.75 6.97 -23.93
N PRO A 55 -3.92 6.38 -23.64
CA PRO A 55 -4.71 6.73 -22.48
C PRO A 55 -3.91 6.61 -21.18
N ARG A 56 -4.21 7.48 -20.20
CA ARG A 56 -3.64 7.34 -18.85
C ARG A 56 -3.94 5.94 -18.33
N LYS A 57 -2.90 5.21 -17.98
CA LYS A 57 -3.05 3.87 -17.41
C LYS A 57 -3.03 3.98 -15.90
N PHE A 58 -4.08 3.49 -15.26
CA PHE A 58 -4.08 3.21 -13.84
C PHE A 58 -3.37 1.89 -13.62
N VAL A 59 -2.24 1.95 -12.90
CA VAL A 59 -1.48 0.77 -12.52
C VAL A 59 -1.63 0.59 -11.02
N PHE A 60 -1.91 -0.64 -10.59
CA PHE A 60 -1.88 -1.03 -9.20
C PHE A 60 -0.50 -1.60 -8.88
N GLY A 61 0.26 -0.92 -8.02
CA GLY A 61 1.55 -1.40 -7.54
C GLY A 61 1.38 -2.20 -6.27
N GLU A 62 1.74 -3.48 -6.29
CA GLU A 62 1.70 -4.34 -5.10
C GLU A 62 2.88 -4.05 -4.16
N LEU A 63 2.58 -4.02 -2.86
CA LEU A 63 3.52 -3.86 -1.76
C LEU A 63 3.16 -4.79 -0.62
N ARG A 64 4.18 -5.13 0.17
CA ARG A 64 4.04 -5.87 1.43
C ARG A 64 4.50 -4.98 2.56
N TRP A 65 3.77 -5.02 3.66
CA TRP A 65 4.06 -4.27 4.88
C TRP A 65 4.07 -5.18 6.11
N THR A 66 4.87 -4.79 7.10
CA THR A 66 4.74 -5.30 8.47
C THR A 66 3.50 -4.71 9.13
N GLU A 67 3.08 -5.28 10.27
CA GLU A 67 1.99 -4.73 11.10
C GLU A 67 2.22 -3.27 11.55
N LYS A 68 3.46 -2.77 11.47
CA LYS A 68 3.83 -1.39 11.78
C LYS A 68 3.76 -0.46 10.56
N GLY A 69 3.49 -0.99 9.37
CA GLY A 69 3.45 -0.23 8.12
C GLY A 69 4.82 -0.02 7.46
N GLU A 70 5.83 -0.78 7.86
CA GLU A 70 7.15 -0.78 7.21
C GLU A 70 7.09 -1.68 5.98
N ASN A 71 7.49 -1.16 4.81
CA ASN A 71 7.46 -1.97 3.60
C ASN A 71 8.66 -2.92 3.50
N ASP A 72 8.49 -4.03 2.79
CA ASP A 72 9.52 -5.07 2.61
C ASP A 72 10.71 -4.66 1.73
N ARG A 73 10.59 -3.54 0.99
CA ARG A 73 11.67 -3.03 0.15
C ARG A 73 12.62 -2.15 0.95
N LEU A 74 13.87 -2.07 0.48
CA LEU A 74 14.94 -1.25 1.09
C LEU A 74 14.63 0.27 1.12
N ASN A 75 13.61 0.74 0.41
CA ASN A 75 13.27 2.16 0.32
C ASN A 75 12.08 2.51 1.21
N THR A 76 12.25 3.46 2.13
CA THR A 76 11.22 3.93 3.08
C THR A 76 10.14 4.82 2.46
N HIS A 77 10.24 5.22 1.19
CA HIS A 77 9.23 6.02 0.47
C HIS A 77 7.83 5.36 0.46
N PHE A 78 7.78 4.03 0.56
CA PHE A 78 6.56 3.26 0.54
C PHE A 78 6.11 2.80 1.92
N ASN A 79 6.76 3.25 3.01
CA ASN A 79 6.23 3.02 4.35
C ASN A 79 4.92 3.79 4.53
N ILE A 80 4.02 3.21 5.32
CA ILE A 80 2.80 3.86 5.74
C ILE A 80 3.16 4.94 6.76
N GLN A 81 2.80 6.17 6.43
CA GLN A 81 3.01 7.34 7.28
C GLN A 81 1.87 7.51 8.29
N GLY A 82 0.65 7.15 7.90
CA GLY A 82 -0.56 7.32 8.69
C GLY A 82 -1.81 6.92 7.91
N MET A 83 -2.98 7.17 8.48
CA MET A 83 -4.24 7.03 7.73
C MET A 83 -4.37 8.19 6.73
N TRP A 84 -5.13 7.97 5.65
CA TRP A 84 -5.47 9.02 4.72
C TRP A 84 -6.50 9.98 5.34
N GLU A 85 -6.29 11.28 5.16
CA GLU A 85 -7.23 12.34 5.56
C GLU A 85 -7.90 12.86 4.28
N ASP A 86 -9.23 12.99 4.28
CA ASP A 86 -9.99 13.60 3.18
C ASP A 86 -9.75 15.11 3.07
#